data_AF-A0A7U9SX36-F1
#
_entry.id   AF-A0A7U9SX36-F1
#
_cell.length_a   1.000
_cell.length_b   1.000
_cell.length_c   1.000
_cell.angle_alpha   90.00
_cell.angle_beta   90.00
_cell.angle_gamma   90.00
#
_symmetry.space_group_name_H-M   'P 1'
#
loop_
_entity.id
_entity.type
_entity.pdbx_description
1 polymer ?
#
loop_
_entity_poly.entity_id
_entity_poly.type
_entity_poly.pdbx_seq_one_letter_code
_entity_poly.pdbx_strand_id
1 'polypeptide(L)'
;MNIDLTKTQQYLEWFKNKLYLNAIATSAKNRIVYRGQVYRCNLGVGIGSEECKERPCVVLQYNSANRTSPNTLVAPITHTTSTLPIVVPIAEKKDSSGKLILDGNVLLGNITCVSKARLSDYITDLSADEMKAVDKAISLSLGINHHYQTLQNMYDDKLQYIEKLKNNRTLLQTDLDSKQQQLDKFQELLDTYQFSDIQNLADFLEKSQKEM
;
A
#
# COMPACT_ATOMS: atom_id res chain seq x y z
N MET A 1 -5.19 -25.71 41.31
CA MET A 1 -4.47 -24.75 40.45
C MET A 1 -3.04 -25.25 40.31
N ASN A 2 -2.68 -25.85 39.17
CA ASN A 2 -1.34 -26.37 38.96
C ASN A 2 -0.46 -25.20 38.47
N ILE A 3 0.43 -24.71 39.33
CA ILE A 3 1.32 -23.59 39.00
C ILE A 3 2.53 -24.19 38.30
N ASP A 4 2.72 -23.86 37.02
CA ASP A 4 3.92 -24.23 36.29
C ASP A 4 5.13 -23.48 36.85
N LEU A 5 6.02 -24.23 37.51
CA LEU A 5 7.24 -23.70 38.13
C LEU A 5 8.19 -23.09 37.10
N THR A 6 8.26 -23.66 35.90
CA THR A 6 9.12 -23.16 34.82
C THR A 6 8.63 -21.79 34.35
N LYS A 7 7.33 -21.68 34.12
CA LYS A 7 6.70 -20.41 33.72
C LYS A 7 6.84 -19.37 34.82
N THR A 8 6.69 -19.77 36.08
CA THR A 8 6.89 -18.89 37.24
C THR A 8 8.31 -18.35 37.28
N GLN A 9 9.31 -19.20 37.08
CA GLN A 9 10.71 -18.80 37.03
C GLN A 9 10.99 -17.82 35.87
N GLN A 10 10.42 -18.05 34.69
CA GLN A 10 10.53 -17.13 33.55
C GLN A 10 9.94 -15.75 33.87
N TYR A 11 8.80 -15.69 34.56
CA TYR A 11 8.21 -14.42 34.99
C TYR A 11 9.07 -13.69 36.04
N LEU A 12 9.65 -14.42 37.00
CA LEU A 12 10.54 -13.83 38.01
C LEU A 12 11.82 -13.26 37.36
N GLU A 13 12.40 -14.01 36.42
CA GLU A 13 13.57 -13.54 35.67
C GLU A 13 13.23 -12.32 34.81
N TRP A 14 12.06 -12.31 34.19
CA TRP A 14 11.56 -11.14 33.47
C TRP A 14 11.32 -9.94 34.39
N PHE A 15 10.81 -10.16 35.61
CA PHE A 15 10.65 -9.11 36.60
C PHE A 15 11.99 -8.49 37.00
N LYS A 16 13.03 -9.30 37.23
CA LYS A 16 14.40 -8.82 37.45
C LYS A 16 14.87 -7.95 36.28
N ASN A 17 14.68 -8.41 35.04
CA ASN A 17 15.05 -7.65 33.85
C ASN A 17 14.26 -6.35 33.70
N LYS A 18 12.97 -6.32 34.05
CA LYS A 18 12.18 -5.09 34.08
C LYS A 18 12.73 -4.07 35.05
N LEU A 19 13.17 -4.48 36.25
CA LEU A 19 13.79 -3.57 37.23
C LEU A 19 15.07 -2.95 36.67
N TYR A 20 15.92 -3.76 36.03
CA TYR A 20 17.12 -3.28 35.36
C TYR A 20 16.80 -2.28 34.24
N LEU A 21 15.88 -2.65 33.32
CA LEU A 21 15.46 -1.80 32.21
C LEU A 21 14.88 -0.46 32.71
N ASN A 22 14.13 -0.48 33.81
CA ASN A 22 13.58 0.73 34.41
C ASN A 22 14.69 1.63 35.01
N ALA A 23 15.69 1.04 35.66
CA ALA A 23 16.82 1.78 36.21
C ALA A 23 17.62 2.52 35.13
N ILE A 24 17.81 1.92 33.95
CA ILE A 24 18.55 2.54 32.84
C ILE A 24 17.69 3.44 31.94
N ALA A 25 16.35 3.41 32.09
CA ALA A 25 15.42 4.12 31.20
C ALA A 25 15.67 5.63 31.13
N THR A 26 16.04 6.25 32.25
CA THR A 26 16.33 7.69 32.33
C THR A 26 17.51 8.10 31.46
N SER A 27 18.52 7.23 31.34
CA SER A 27 19.66 7.46 30.44
C SER A 27 19.28 7.14 28.99
N ALA A 28 18.58 6.02 28.78
CA ALA A 28 18.20 5.55 27.46
C ALA A 28 17.20 6.48 26.73
N LYS A 29 16.44 7.32 27.44
CA LYS A 29 15.48 8.25 26.82
C LYS A 29 16.11 9.18 25.76
N ASN A 30 17.37 9.57 25.98
CA ASN A 30 18.12 10.49 25.12
C ASN A 30 18.77 9.79 23.92
N ARG A 31 18.75 8.46 23.88
CA ARG A 31 19.29 7.69 22.75
C ARG A 31 18.53 8.07 21.48
N ILE A 32 19.24 8.46 20.43
CA ILE A 32 18.63 8.74 19.13
C ILE A 32 18.65 7.44 18.32
N VAL A 33 17.49 7.09 17.75
CA VAL A 33 17.36 5.97 16.82
C VAL A 33 16.70 6.46 15.54
N TYR A 34 16.93 5.77 14.44
CA TYR A 34 16.37 6.12 13.13
C TYR A 34 15.50 5.01 12.58
N ARG A 35 14.48 5.42 11.82
CA ARG A 35 13.61 4.51 11.09
C ARG A 35 14.43 3.67 10.12
N GLY A 36 14.15 2.37 10.07
CA GLY A 36 14.86 1.40 9.25
C GLY A 36 16.10 0.81 9.91
N GLN A 37 16.57 1.36 11.03
CA GLN A 37 17.64 0.74 11.80
C GLN A 37 17.13 -0.51 12.51
N VAL A 38 17.99 -1.52 12.59
CA VAL A 38 17.72 -2.78 13.28
C VAL A 38 18.58 -2.86 14.54
N TYR A 39 17.94 -3.15 15.66
CA TYR A 39 18.58 -3.31 16.95
C TYR A 39 18.20 -4.65 17.57
N ARG A 40 19.10 -5.22 18.40
CA ARG A 40 18.68 -6.24 19.37
C ARG A 40 17.70 -5.59 20.34
N CYS A 41 16.56 -6.22 20.57
CA CYS A 41 15.49 -5.69 21.39
C CYS A 41 14.97 -6.74 22.35
N ASN A 42 14.90 -6.41 23.64
CA ASN A 42 14.31 -7.27 24.66
C ASN A 42 12.78 -7.06 24.75
N LEU A 43 12.03 -7.97 24.12
CA LEU A 43 10.57 -7.97 24.15
C LEU A 43 10.02 -8.57 25.46
N GLY A 44 10.85 -9.31 26.21
CA GLY A 44 10.51 -9.85 27.51
C GLY A 44 9.69 -11.13 27.43
N VAL A 45 8.75 -11.31 28.37
CA VAL A 45 7.80 -12.43 28.36
C VAL A 45 6.43 -11.89 27.94
N GLY A 46 5.92 -12.40 26.82
CA GLY A 46 4.61 -12.05 26.26
C GLY A 46 3.48 -12.95 26.76
N ILE A 47 2.26 -12.62 26.37
CA ILE A 47 1.05 -13.42 26.62
C ILE A 47 0.65 -14.13 25.32
N GLY A 48 0.42 -15.43 25.38
CA GLY A 48 0.00 -16.21 24.21
C GLY A 48 1.06 -16.19 23.10
N SER A 49 0.67 -15.75 21.91
CA SER A 49 1.52 -15.73 20.69
C SER A 49 2.20 -14.38 20.45
N GLU A 50 2.26 -13.50 21.46
CA GLU A 50 3.08 -12.29 21.39
C GLU A 50 4.56 -12.64 21.20
N GLU A 51 5.20 -11.97 20.25
CA GLU A 51 6.65 -12.10 20.10
C GLU A 51 7.39 -11.65 21.36
N CYS A 52 8.25 -12.53 21.83
CA CYS A 52 8.92 -12.43 23.12
C CYS A 52 10.43 -12.69 22.99
N LYS A 53 11.14 -12.64 24.13
CA LYS A 53 12.60 -12.79 24.26
C LYS A 53 13.38 -11.65 23.60
N GLU A 54 14.69 -11.81 23.52
CA GLU A 54 15.53 -10.91 22.74
C GLU A 54 15.47 -11.29 21.26
N ARG A 55 15.16 -10.32 20.40
CA ARG A 55 15.12 -10.50 18.95
C ARG A 55 15.65 -9.26 18.24
N PRO A 56 16.18 -9.40 17.01
CA PRO A 56 16.37 -8.26 16.13
C PRO A 56 15.01 -7.60 15.85
N CYS A 57 14.96 -6.28 15.96
CA CYS A 57 13.76 -5.48 15.72
C CYS A 57 14.11 -4.29 14.85
N VAL A 58 13.31 -4.05 13.81
CA VAL A 58 13.42 -2.84 12.98
C VAL A 58 12.64 -1.70 13.63
N VAL A 59 13.24 -0.51 13.65
CA VAL A 59 12.59 0.73 14.10
C VAL A 59 11.67 1.25 13.00
N LEU A 60 10.39 1.44 13.33
CA LEU A 60 9.35 1.84 12.37
C LEU A 60 8.89 3.29 12.51
N GLN A 61 8.96 3.83 13.73
CA GLN A 61 8.49 5.18 14.02
C GLN A 61 9.31 6.23 13.26
N TYR A 62 8.68 7.34 12.90
CA TYR A 62 9.33 8.43 12.16
C TYR A 62 10.43 9.13 12.97
N ASN A 63 11.44 9.63 12.27
CA ASN A 63 12.70 10.09 12.87
C ASN A 63 12.54 11.25 13.86
N SER A 64 11.63 12.20 13.61
CA SER A 64 11.44 13.34 14.51
C SER A 64 10.94 12.90 15.89
N ALA A 65 10.00 11.95 15.97
CA ALA A 65 9.60 11.34 17.24
C ALA A 65 10.73 10.51 17.85
N ASN A 66 11.48 9.75 17.06
CA ASN A 66 12.58 8.95 17.58
C ASN A 66 13.71 9.80 18.19
N ARG A 67 13.85 11.07 17.81
CA ARG A 67 14.84 11.98 18.41
C ARG A 67 14.44 12.44 19.81
N THR A 68 13.15 12.67 20.05
CA THR A 68 12.65 13.33 21.28
C THR A 68 11.93 12.39 22.25
N SER A 69 11.27 11.36 21.74
CA SER A 69 10.48 10.43 22.56
C SER A 69 11.38 9.45 23.32
N PRO A 70 11.09 9.11 24.59
CA PRO A 70 11.77 8.01 25.29
C PRO A 70 11.47 6.62 24.69
N ASN A 71 10.44 6.51 23.85
CA ASN A 71 9.93 5.27 23.30
C ASN A 71 10.00 5.28 21.76
N THR A 72 9.96 4.09 21.16
CA THR A 72 9.86 3.90 19.71
C THR A 72 8.96 2.72 19.36
N LEU A 73 8.37 2.76 18.17
CA LEU A 73 7.68 1.61 17.59
C LEU A 73 8.69 0.72 16.86
N VAL A 74 8.57 -0.58 17.09
CA VAL A 74 9.41 -1.60 16.46
C VAL A 74 8.59 -2.78 15.95
N ALA A 75 9.11 -3.51 14.97
CA ALA A 75 8.62 -4.82 14.60
C ALA A 75 9.73 -5.88 14.72
N PRO A 76 9.44 -7.06 15.30
CA PRO A 76 10.40 -8.14 15.42
C PRO A 76 10.71 -8.79 14.07
N ILE A 77 11.93 -9.31 13.97
CA ILE A 77 12.40 -10.13 12.85
C ILE A 77 12.47 -11.58 13.35
N THR A 78 11.89 -12.49 12.58
CA THR A 78 11.81 -13.92 12.89
C THR A 78 12.21 -14.76 11.67
N HIS A 79 12.74 -15.96 11.93
CA HIS A 79 12.98 -16.97 10.89
C HIS A 79 11.72 -17.76 10.52
N THR A 80 10.59 -17.51 11.19
CA THR A 80 9.31 -18.11 10.82
C THR A 80 8.88 -17.61 9.44
N THR A 81 8.73 -18.55 8.50
CA THR A 81 8.20 -18.27 7.16
C THR A 81 6.68 -18.24 7.19
N SER A 82 6.09 -17.28 6.51
CA SER A 82 4.64 -17.16 6.32
C SER A 82 4.32 -16.60 4.95
N THR A 83 3.17 -16.96 4.40
CA THR A 83 2.64 -16.42 3.14
C THR A 83 1.81 -15.15 3.35
N LEU A 84 1.64 -14.71 4.60
CA LEU A 84 0.86 -13.52 4.91
C LEU A 84 1.56 -12.25 4.37
N PRO A 85 0.82 -11.31 3.76
CA PRO A 85 1.39 -10.09 3.18
C PRO A 85 1.97 -9.11 4.21
N ILE A 86 1.71 -9.36 5.50
CA ILE A 86 2.26 -8.60 6.64
C ILE A 86 3.59 -9.17 7.15
N VAL A 87 4.10 -10.23 6.51
CA VAL A 87 5.40 -10.83 6.80
C VAL A 87 6.34 -10.49 5.64
N VAL A 88 7.32 -9.63 5.90
CA VAL A 88 8.19 -9.09 4.86
C VAL A 88 9.57 -9.76 4.93
N PRO A 89 9.97 -10.55 3.93
CA PRO A 89 11.31 -11.12 3.90
C PRO A 89 12.35 -10.03 3.71
N ILE A 90 13.49 -10.18 4.39
CA ILE A 90 14.65 -9.31 4.24
C ILE A 90 15.82 -10.11 3.68
N ALA A 91 16.69 -9.42 2.95
CA ALA A 91 17.88 -10.06 2.40
C ALA A 91 18.89 -10.39 3.51
N GLU A 92 19.66 -11.45 3.32
CA GLU A 92 20.79 -11.75 4.19
C GLU A 92 21.78 -10.58 4.21
N LYS A 93 22.11 -10.11 5.41
CA LYS A 93 23.14 -9.09 5.63
C LYS A 93 24.31 -9.74 6.33
N LYS A 94 25.50 -9.46 5.82
CA LYS A 94 26.78 -9.99 6.32
C LYS A 94 27.70 -8.84 6.71
N ASP A 95 28.57 -9.07 7.69
CA ASP A 95 29.62 -8.13 8.07
C ASP A 95 30.79 -8.16 7.07
N SER A 96 31.81 -7.33 7.31
CA SER A 96 33.03 -7.26 6.49
C SER A 96 33.84 -8.55 6.45
N SER A 97 33.62 -9.47 7.40
CA SER A 97 34.26 -10.79 7.44
C SER A 97 33.42 -11.87 6.76
N GLY A 98 32.25 -11.50 6.21
CA GLY A 98 31.31 -12.41 5.56
C GLY A 98 30.41 -13.18 6.54
N LYS A 99 30.43 -12.86 7.83
CA LYS A 99 29.57 -13.50 8.83
C LYS A 99 28.16 -12.93 8.75
N LEU A 100 27.14 -13.80 8.80
CA LEU A 100 25.74 -13.40 8.82
C LEU A 100 25.41 -12.60 10.09
N ILE A 101 24.86 -11.40 9.91
CA ILE A 101 24.43 -10.50 11.00
C ILE A 101 22.92 -10.34 11.08
N LEU A 102 22.21 -10.48 9.96
CA LEU A 102 20.75 -10.39 9.92
C LEU A 102 20.17 -11.15 8.73
N ASP A 103 19.11 -11.88 8.97
CA ASP A 103 18.25 -12.56 7.99
C ASP A 103 16.85 -12.76 8.59
N GLY A 104 15.94 -13.33 7.80
CA GLY A 104 14.59 -13.69 8.23
C GLY A 104 13.52 -12.76 7.67
N ASN A 105 12.46 -12.57 8.44
CA ASN A 105 11.26 -11.84 8.02
C ASN A 105 10.82 -10.84 9.09
N VAL A 106 10.54 -9.60 8.70
CA VAL A 106 9.89 -8.61 9.56
C VAL A 106 8.43 -9.00 9.75
N LEU A 107 8.00 -9.15 11.00
CA LEU A 107 6.63 -9.54 11.35
C LEU A 107 5.81 -8.32 11.76
N LEU A 108 5.07 -7.73 10.81
CA LEU A 108 4.32 -6.48 11.03
C LEU A 108 3.02 -6.70 11.83
N GLY A 109 2.58 -7.94 12.01
CA GLY A 109 1.49 -8.28 12.93
C GLY A 109 1.83 -8.09 14.41
N ASN A 110 3.12 -7.97 14.74
CA ASN A 110 3.62 -7.86 16.11
C ASN A 110 4.34 -6.52 16.33
N ILE A 111 3.88 -5.44 15.69
CA ILE A 111 4.36 -4.08 15.96
C ILE A 111 4.07 -3.75 17.43
N THR A 112 5.09 -3.28 18.14
CA THR A 112 4.96 -2.90 19.55
C THR A 112 5.72 -1.62 19.87
N CYS A 113 5.22 -0.88 20.87
CA CYS A 113 5.89 0.29 21.42
C CYS A 113 6.82 -0.15 22.55
N VAL A 114 8.10 0.18 22.43
CA VAL A 114 9.12 -0.17 23.41
C VAL A 114 9.84 1.08 23.92
N SER A 115 10.22 1.06 25.19
CA SER A 115 11.21 2.02 25.69
C SER A 115 12.54 1.80 24.99
N LYS A 116 13.26 2.87 24.67
CA LYS A 116 14.62 2.80 24.11
C LYS A 116 15.61 2.05 25.01
N ALA A 117 15.29 1.89 26.30
CA ALA A 117 16.05 1.04 27.23
C ALA A 117 16.06 -0.45 26.84
N ARG A 118 15.03 -0.91 26.12
CA ARG A 118 14.94 -2.28 25.63
C ARG A 118 15.79 -2.56 24.40
N LEU A 119 16.29 -1.51 23.75
CA LEU A 119 17.19 -1.63 22.62
C LEU A 119 18.61 -1.81 23.14
N SER A 120 19.30 -2.84 22.66
CA SER A 120 20.71 -3.12 22.96
C SER A 120 21.56 -2.72 21.76
N ASP A 121 22.29 -3.66 21.16
CA ASP A 121 23.23 -3.39 20.08
C ASP A 121 22.53 -3.04 18.77
N TYR A 122 23.13 -2.08 18.05
CA TYR A 122 22.84 -1.85 16.64
C TYR A 122 23.32 -3.04 15.82
N ILE A 123 22.51 -3.50 14.86
CA ILE A 123 22.86 -4.60 13.96
C ILE A 123 23.21 -4.05 12.58
N THR A 124 22.25 -3.39 11.93
CA THR A 124 22.35 -2.93 10.54
C THR A 124 21.14 -2.08 10.18
N ASP A 125 21.10 -1.56 8.95
CA ASP A 125 19.96 -0.83 8.39
C ASP A 125 19.26 -1.67 7.33
N LEU A 126 17.93 -1.59 7.29
CA LEU A 126 17.18 -2.08 6.14
C LEU A 126 17.40 -1.15 4.95
N SER A 127 17.49 -1.74 3.76
CA SER A 127 17.58 -1.03 2.49
C SER A 127 16.29 -0.25 2.21
N ALA A 128 16.37 0.72 1.29
CA ALA A 128 15.20 1.51 0.90
C ALA A 128 14.06 0.63 0.34
N ASP A 129 14.39 -0.42 -0.42
CA ASP A 129 13.39 -1.30 -1.01
C ASP A 129 12.75 -2.24 0.02
N GLU A 130 13.54 -2.76 0.98
CA GLU A 130 13.00 -3.47 2.15
C GLU A 130 12.06 -2.56 2.94
N MET A 131 12.43 -1.29 3.15
CA MET A 131 11.59 -0.33 3.87
C MET A 131 10.30 0.02 3.11
N LYS A 132 10.31 0.09 1.77
CA LYS A 132 9.08 0.25 0.97
C LYS A 132 8.14 -0.94 1.13
N ALA A 133 8.68 -2.16 1.16
CA ALA A 133 7.89 -3.37 1.39
C ALA A 133 7.29 -3.38 2.82
N VAL A 134 8.08 -2.97 3.82
CA VAL A 134 7.63 -2.76 5.19
C VAL A 134 6.51 -1.72 5.26
N ASP A 135 6.63 -0.58 4.58
CA ASP A 135 5.60 0.47 4.54
C ASP A 135 4.27 -0.05 3.98
N LYS A 136 4.34 -0.79 2.87
CA LYS A 136 3.16 -1.45 2.30
C LYS A 136 2.54 -2.44 3.30
N ALA A 137 3.36 -3.28 3.94
CA ALA A 137 2.90 -4.27 4.90
C ALA A 137 2.27 -3.64 6.16
N ILE A 138 2.82 -2.52 6.66
CA ILE A 138 2.22 -1.74 7.77
C ILE A 138 0.81 -1.27 7.38
N SER A 139 0.65 -0.76 6.15
CA SER A 139 -0.64 -0.26 5.68
C SER A 139 -1.72 -1.35 5.64
N LEU A 140 -1.32 -2.59 5.33
CA LEU A 140 -2.18 -3.76 5.34
C LEU A 140 -2.45 -4.25 6.77
N SER A 141 -1.42 -4.34 7.61
CA SER A 141 -1.53 -4.82 8.98
C SER A 141 -2.44 -3.96 9.85
N LEU A 142 -2.45 -2.65 9.62
CA LEU A 142 -3.29 -1.70 10.36
C LEU A 142 -4.58 -1.34 9.62
N GLY A 143 -4.79 -1.84 8.40
CA GLY A 143 -5.99 -1.54 7.60
C GLY A 143 -6.12 -0.07 7.15
N ILE A 144 -5.07 0.74 7.26
CA ILE A 144 -5.11 2.19 7.00
C ILE A 144 -5.12 2.56 5.51
N ASN A 145 -5.01 1.58 4.60
CA ASN A 145 -5.02 1.81 3.15
C ASN A 145 -6.44 1.77 2.53
N HIS A 146 -7.47 1.34 3.26
CA HIS A 146 -8.81 1.12 2.68
C HIS A 146 -9.41 2.37 2.02
N HIS A 147 -9.28 3.53 2.67
CA HIS A 147 -9.80 4.80 2.15
C HIS A 147 -9.16 5.18 0.82
N TYR A 148 -7.83 5.11 0.74
CA TYR A 148 -7.08 5.45 -0.47
C TYR A 148 -7.34 4.47 -1.61
N GLN A 149 -7.45 3.17 -1.32
CA GLN A 149 -7.85 2.16 -2.31
C GLN A 149 -9.25 2.44 -2.88
N THR A 150 -10.19 2.86 -2.03
CA THR A 150 -11.55 3.22 -2.49
C THR A 150 -11.50 4.45 -3.40
N LEU A 151 -10.73 5.48 -3.02
CA LEU A 151 -10.54 6.67 -3.86
C LEU A 151 -9.90 6.32 -5.21
N GLN A 152 -8.90 5.43 -5.20
CA GLN A 152 -8.21 5.00 -6.41
C GLN A 152 -9.13 4.23 -7.35
N ASN A 153 -9.91 3.28 -6.83
CA ASN A 153 -10.90 2.55 -7.62
C ASN A 153 -11.94 3.50 -8.24
N MET A 154 -12.47 4.46 -7.47
CA MET A 154 -13.40 5.46 -8.00
C MET A 154 -12.76 6.35 -9.08
N TYR A 155 -11.47 6.67 -8.94
CA TYR A 155 -10.74 7.42 -9.95
C TYR A 155 -10.59 6.63 -11.25
N ASP A 156 -10.21 5.35 -11.14
CA ASP A 156 -10.03 4.46 -12.28
C ASP A 156 -11.36 4.20 -13.02
N ASP A 157 -12.47 4.02 -12.28
CA ASP A 157 -13.82 3.90 -12.85
C ASP A 157 -14.20 5.15 -13.66
N LYS A 158 -13.88 6.34 -13.14
CA LYS A 158 -14.12 7.62 -13.84
C LYS A 158 -13.28 7.75 -15.10
N LEU A 159 -12.02 7.31 -15.08
CA LEU A 159 -11.17 7.30 -16.27
C LEU A 159 -11.74 6.38 -17.35
N GLN A 160 -12.16 5.17 -16.99
CA GLN A 160 -12.81 4.24 -17.91
C GLN A 160 -14.10 4.82 -18.48
N TYR A 161 -14.89 5.51 -17.66
CA TYR A 161 -16.11 6.17 -18.12
C TYR A 161 -15.82 7.30 -19.12
N ILE A 162 -14.80 8.12 -18.86
CA ILE A 162 -14.35 9.17 -19.79
C ILE A 162 -13.90 8.56 -21.12
N GLU A 163 -13.18 7.44 -21.09
CA GLU A 163 -12.76 6.74 -22.30
C GLU A 163 -13.96 6.25 -23.12
N LYS A 164 -14.97 5.65 -22.46
CA LYS A 164 -16.23 5.25 -23.12
C LYS A 164 -16.95 6.45 -23.74
N LEU A 165 -17.02 7.58 -23.05
CA LEU A 165 -17.65 8.80 -23.57
C LEU A 165 -16.91 9.35 -24.80
N LYS A 166 -15.57 9.32 -24.79
CA LYS A 166 -14.76 9.73 -25.94
C LYS A 166 -15.05 8.84 -27.16
N ASN A 167 -15.08 7.52 -26.96
CA ASN A 167 -15.38 6.56 -28.03
C ASN A 167 -16.79 6.78 -28.60
N ASN A 168 -17.79 6.98 -27.73
CA ASN A 168 -19.15 7.29 -28.17
C ASN A 168 -19.22 8.60 -28.94
N ARG A 169 -18.53 9.65 -28.47
CA ARG A 169 -18.45 10.93 -29.18
C ARG A 169 -17.84 10.78 -30.56
N THR A 170 -16.76 10.01 -30.71
CA THR A 170 -16.15 9.76 -32.02
C THR A 170 -17.07 9.00 -32.96
N LEU A 171 -17.81 7.99 -32.46
CA LEU A 171 -18.78 7.25 -33.27
C LEU A 171 -19.92 8.16 -33.76
N LEU A 172 -20.48 8.98 -32.86
CA LEU A 172 -21.53 9.92 -33.19
C LEU A 172 -21.06 11.00 -34.17
N GLN A 173 -19.81 11.46 -34.06
CA GLN A 173 -19.24 12.40 -35.02
C GLN A 173 -19.15 11.77 -36.42
N THR A 174 -18.65 10.54 -36.52
CA THR A 174 -18.57 9.83 -37.81
C THR A 174 -19.94 9.61 -38.44
N ASP A 175 -20.96 9.26 -37.64
CA ASP A 175 -22.34 9.11 -38.15
C ASP A 175 -22.92 10.45 -38.63
N LEU A 176 -22.69 11.52 -37.87
CA LEU A 176 -23.10 12.87 -38.25
C LEU A 176 -22.44 13.32 -39.55
N ASP A 177 -21.13 13.09 -39.70
CA ASP A 177 -20.39 13.42 -40.93
C ASP A 177 -20.92 12.62 -42.13
N SER A 178 -21.26 11.35 -41.94
CA SER A 178 -21.89 10.50 -42.97
C SER A 178 -23.27 11.00 -43.38
N LYS A 179 -24.11 11.38 -42.42
CA LYS A 179 -25.44 11.96 -42.66
C LYS A 179 -25.35 13.30 -43.37
N GLN A 180 -24.38 14.14 -43.00
CA GLN A 180 -24.12 15.41 -43.66
C GLN A 180 -23.72 15.19 -45.13
N GLN A 181 -22.81 14.27 -45.42
CA GLN A 181 -22.44 13.92 -46.80
C GLN A 181 -23.64 13.41 -47.62
N GLN A 182 -24.57 12.67 -47.01
CA GLN A 182 -25.80 12.25 -47.69
C GLN A 182 -26.68 13.45 -48.04
N LEU A 183 -26.89 14.36 -47.10
CA LEU A 183 -27.65 15.59 -47.32
C LEU A 183 -27.03 16.46 -48.41
N ASP A 184 -25.71 16.64 -48.39
CA ASP A 184 -24.98 17.43 -49.38
C ASP A 184 -25.16 16.84 -50.80
N LYS A 185 -25.09 15.50 -50.94
CA LYS A 185 -25.38 14.81 -52.23
C LYS A 185 -26.83 14.99 -52.68
N PHE A 186 -27.79 14.93 -51.77
CA PHE A 186 -29.20 15.19 -52.11
C PHE A 186 -29.39 16.61 -52.60
N GLN A 187 -28.76 17.59 -51.94
CA GLN A 187 -28.83 18.99 -52.36
C GLN A 187 -28.21 19.17 -53.75
N GLU A 188 -27.06 18.56 -54.02
CA GLU A 188 -26.40 18.60 -55.32
C GLU A 188 -27.28 17.99 -56.44
N LEU A 189 -28.03 16.92 -56.15
CA LEU A 189 -29.01 16.34 -57.07
C LEU A 189 -30.20 17.29 -57.32
N LEU A 190 -30.77 17.89 -56.27
CA LEU A 190 -31.87 18.86 -56.43
C LEU A 190 -31.45 20.02 -57.32
N ASP A 191 -30.26 20.57 -57.08
CA ASP A 191 -29.69 21.66 -57.87
C ASP A 191 -29.46 21.24 -59.33
N THR A 192 -28.94 20.02 -59.56
CA THR A 192 -28.69 19.47 -60.91
C THR A 192 -29.98 19.34 -61.73
N TYR A 193 -31.07 18.88 -61.11
CA TYR A 193 -32.36 18.68 -61.75
C TYR A 193 -33.32 19.88 -61.59
N GLN A 194 -32.83 21.01 -61.06
CA GLN A 194 -33.56 22.27 -60.87
C GLN A 194 -34.82 22.17 -60.02
N PHE A 195 -34.84 21.28 -59.03
CA PHE A 195 -35.92 21.21 -58.04
C PHE A 195 -35.59 22.11 -56.84
N SER A 196 -36.55 22.94 -56.41
CA SER A 196 -36.36 23.90 -55.31
C SER A 196 -36.33 23.25 -53.93
N ASP A 197 -37.03 22.12 -53.75
CA ASP A 197 -37.01 21.35 -52.51
C ASP A 197 -37.43 19.88 -52.77
N ILE A 198 -37.29 19.07 -51.72
CA ILE A 198 -37.66 17.64 -51.75
C ILE A 198 -39.16 17.44 -52.02
N GLN A 199 -40.01 18.38 -51.59
CA GLN A 199 -41.45 18.27 -51.77
C GLN A 199 -41.83 18.40 -53.25
N ASN A 200 -41.21 19.35 -53.96
CA ASN A 200 -41.40 19.54 -55.39
C ASN A 200 -40.90 18.33 -56.20
N LEU A 201 -39.80 17.70 -55.78
CA LEU A 201 -39.31 16.46 -56.38
C LEU A 201 -40.31 15.30 -56.15
N ALA A 202 -40.84 15.16 -54.93
CA ALA A 202 -41.82 14.12 -54.60
C ALA A 202 -43.12 14.27 -55.39
N ASP A 203 -43.65 15.50 -55.47
CA ASP A 203 -44.86 15.82 -56.23
C ASP A 203 -44.68 15.56 -57.73
N PHE A 204 -43.48 15.81 -58.28
CA PHE A 204 -43.14 15.47 -59.66
C PHE A 204 -43.16 13.96 -59.90
N LEU A 205 -42.53 13.18 -59.01
CA LEU A 205 -42.49 11.71 -59.13
C LEU A 205 -43.89 11.08 -58.99
N GLU A 206 -44.73 11.58 -58.08
CA GLU A 206 -46.11 11.10 -57.92
C GLU A 206 -46.98 11.37 -59.15
N LYS A 207 -46.84 12.54 -59.79
CA LYS A 207 -47.54 12.84 -61.05
C LYS A 207 -47.07 11.91 -62.18
N SER A 208 -45.76 11.71 -62.26
CA SER A 208 -45.14 10.83 -63.28
C SER A 208 -45.62 9.38 -63.19
N GLN A 209 -45.88 8.87 -61.98
CA GLN A 209 -46.40 7.52 -61.76
C GLN A 209 -47.90 7.35 -62.06
N LYS A 210 -48.69 8.44 -62.01
CA LYS A 210 -50.12 8.41 -62.35
C LYS A 210 -50.39 8.51 -63.85
N GLU A 211 -49.39 8.92 -64.63
CA GLU A 211 -49.47 9.06 -66.10
C GLU A 211 -48.98 7.80 -66.85
N MET A 212 -48.46 6.79 -66.13
CA MET A 212 -48.21 5.43 -66.62
C MET A 212 -49.38 4.50 -66.35
#